data_AF-A0A3M1SHU3-F1
#
_entry.id   AF-A0A3M1SHU3-F1
#
_cell.length_a   1.000
_cell.length_b   1.000
_cell.length_c   1.000
_cell.angle_alpha   90.00
_cell.angle_beta   90.00
_cell.angle_gamma   90.00
#
_symmetry.space_group_name_H-M   'P 1'
#
loop_
_entity.id
_entity.type
_entity.pdbx_description
1 polymer ?
#
loop_
_entity_poly.entity_id
_entity_poly.type
_entity_poly.pdbx_seq_one_letter_code
_entity_poly.pdbx_strand_id
1 'polypeptide(L)'
;AATYDSLAQDASTASTIDPILWVFSAGNSGTSGLTRPKVAKNVIAVANSENIRPELSTSADNIDDLNNSSSRGPAADTRIKPDITAPGTVITGSFAGNGSSVTQTLPDGVHAWSTGTSHAAPQVAGAAALFTEYWKNTNAGQNPSPALIKAALINGAVDMNGVGTSSPIPNGAEGWGRINMKNVLNTGVPIRYIDQSVEFTDVGQVYTIRGFVANSSKPFRVTLVWTDPPGTTDPALVNNLDLTVTVGSQTYKGNVFSGGVSVTGGSYDNRNNIENVFLPAGIAAGTPFTIQIFAAALNGNGILGNSDPTDQHFALVVFNASRNNQVADFDGDGRTDISVWRPSNGTWYYLASQNNSFNSTQFGLTGDKVVTADYDGDGKADFAVYRNGVWYLLRSQAGFTSYNFGLSSDTPMPADFDGDGKADIAVWRPSNGYWYITRSSD
;
A
#
# COMPACT_ATOMS: atom_id res chain seq x y z
N ALA A 1 -19.41 10.23 13.56
CA ALA A 1 -18.30 10.29 12.61
C ALA A 1 -17.16 11.01 13.31
N ALA A 2 -17.17 12.34 13.39
CA ALA A 2 -16.13 13.15 14.05
C ALA A 2 -15.55 12.57 15.36
N THR A 3 -16.39 12.21 16.35
CA THR A 3 -15.91 11.62 17.61
C THR A 3 -15.13 10.31 17.44
N TYR A 4 -15.47 9.49 16.45
CA TYR A 4 -14.72 8.26 16.16
C TYR A 4 -13.51 8.55 15.26
N ASP A 5 -13.60 9.54 14.38
CA ASP A 5 -12.45 10.04 13.62
C ASP A 5 -11.36 10.57 14.57
N SER A 6 -11.73 11.19 15.70
CA SER A 6 -10.77 11.65 16.71
C SER A 6 -10.15 10.53 17.55
N LEU A 7 -10.76 9.34 17.56
CA LEU A 7 -10.28 8.18 18.33
C LEU A 7 -9.44 7.22 17.48
N ALA A 8 -9.56 7.28 16.15
CA ALA A 8 -8.73 6.55 15.22
C ALA A 8 -7.56 7.45 14.81
N GLN A 9 -6.34 7.07 15.17
CA GLN A 9 -5.12 7.84 14.96
C GLN A 9 -4.07 6.93 14.35
N ASP A 10 -3.32 7.43 13.35
CA ASP A 10 -2.23 6.67 12.74
C ASP A 10 -0.86 7.05 13.32
N ALA A 11 -0.48 8.33 13.27
CA ALA A 11 0.73 8.82 13.92
C ALA A 11 0.39 9.84 15.00
N SER A 12 1.17 9.78 16.05
CA SER A 12 1.31 10.87 16.98
C SER A 12 2.75 10.95 17.45
N THR A 13 3.28 12.16 17.55
CA THR A 13 4.53 12.44 18.27
C THR A 13 4.29 12.53 19.78
N ALA A 14 3.03 12.50 20.23
CA ALA A 14 2.68 12.43 21.63
C ALA A 14 2.78 10.99 22.15
N SER A 15 3.57 10.79 23.21
CA SER A 15 3.76 9.48 23.87
C SER A 15 2.52 8.87 24.51
N THR A 16 1.38 9.57 24.49
CA THR A 16 0.12 9.15 25.14
C THR A 16 -0.94 8.68 24.15
N ILE A 17 -0.65 8.62 22.85
CA ILE A 17 -1.60 8.24 21.81
C ILE A 17 -1.09 6.98 21.11
N ASP A 18 -1.75 5.86 21.38
CA ASP A 18 -1.49 4.61 20.67
C ASP A 18 -2.31 4.53 19.38
N PRO A 19 -1.72 4.14 18.24
CA PRO A 19 -2.46 3.90 17.02
C PRO A 19 -3.40 2.70 17.18
N ILE A 20 -4.69 2.89 16.88
CA ILE A 20 -5.71 1.84 16.96
C ILE A 20 -6.58 1.83 15.72
N LEU A 21 -6.67 0.67 15.08
CA LEU A 21 -7.62 0.41 14.00
C LEU A 21 -8.99 0.04 14.58
N TRP A 22 -10.02 0.77 14.18
CA TRP A 22 -11.40 0.48 14.56
C TRP A 22 -12.15 -0.20 13.40
N VAL A 23 -12.75 -1.36 13.66
CA VAL A 23 -13.58 -2.09 12.71
C VAL A 23 -15.03 -2.12 13.20
N PHE A 24 -15.96 -1.64 12.38
CA PHE A 24 -17.38 -1.58 12.67
C PHE A 24 -18.20 -2.37 11.66
N SER A 25 -19.20 -3.10 12.14
CA SER A 25 -20.25 -3.65 11.27
C SER A 25 -21.05 -2.53 10.59
N ALA A 26 -21.35 -2.64 9.30
CA ALA A 26 -22.17 -1.66 8.56
C ALA A 26 -23.62 -1.55 9.09
N GLY A 27 -24.12 -2.56 9.80
CA GLY A 27 -25.50 -2.62 10.29
C GLY A 27 -26.39 -3.50 9.45
N ASN A 28 -27.56 -3.80 10.00
CA ASN A 28 -28.50 -4.75 9.41
C ASN A 28 -29.81 -4.06 8.99
N SER A 29 -29.73 -2.83 8.45
CA SER A 29 -30.88 -2.02 8.06
C SER A 29 -31.09 -1.93 6.54
N GLY A 30 -30.35 -2.72 5.75
CA GLY A 30 -30.50 -2.82 4.30
C GLY A 30 -30.40 -1.45 3.62
N THR A 31 -31.39 -1.14 2.80
CA THR A 31 -31.48 0.14 2.06
C THR A 31 -31.84 1.34 2.92
N SER A 32 -32.16 1.16 4.22
CA SER A 32 -32.39 2.28 5.14
C SER A 32 -31.12 3.03 5.54
N GLY A 33 -29.95 2.57 5.09
CA GLY A 33 -28.71 3.33 5.17
C GLY A 33 -27.75 2.89 6.28
N LEU A 34 -26.62 3.60 6.36
CA LEU A 34 -25.62 3.48 7.41
C LEU A 34 -25.96 4.36 8.60
N THR A 35 -25.81 3.83 9.81
CA THR A 35 -25.96 4.60 11.06
C THR A 35 -24.60 5.03 11.61
N ARG A 36 -24.60 5.98 12.54
CA ARG A 36 -23.40 6.31 13.32
C ARG A 36 -22.93 5.06 14.10
N PRO A 37 -21.61 4.81 14.22
CA PRO A 37 -20.49 5.64 13.76
C PRO A 37 -19.92 5.26 12.38
N LYS A 38 -20.60 4.42 11.61
CA LYS A 38 -20.05 3.65 10.49
C LYS A 38 -19.69 4.49 9.25
N VAL A 39 -20.09 5.76 9.27
CA VAL A 39 -19.71 6.79 8.29
C VAL A 39 -18.48 7.60 8.72
N ALA A 40 -17.80 7.22 9.80
CA ALA A 40 -16.48 7.78 10.16
C ALA A 40 -15.44 7.46 9.06
N LYS A 41 -14.58 8.43 8.76
CA LYS A 41 -13.53 8.36 7.74
C LYS A 41 -12.45 7.34 8.10
N ASN A 42 -12.01 7.36 9.36
CA ASN A 42 -10.78 6.70 9.81
C ASN A 42 -11.01 5.26 10.31
N VAL A 43 -12.25 4.76 10.24
CA VAL A 43 -12.60 3.38 10.62
C VAL A 43 -12.78 2.50 9.38
N ILE A 44 -12.82 1.18 9.58
CA ILE A 44 -13.28 0.22 8.57
C ILE A 44 -14.72 -0.18 8.89
N ALA A 45 -15.67 0.23 8.05
CA ALA A 45 -17.05 -0.23 8.07
C ALA A 45 -17.20 -1.46 7.14
N VAL A 46 -17.87 -2.50 7.63
CA VAL A 46 -17.88 -3.83 6.99
C VAL A 46 -19.30 -4.26 6.59
N ALA A 47 -19.53 -4.42 5.28
CA ALA A 47 -20.74 -5.02 4.73
C ALA A 47 -20.78 -6.55 4.93
N ASN A 48 -21.97 -7.12 4.79
CA ASN A 48 -22.25 -8.54 4.94
C ASN A 48 -22.52 -9.18 3.58
N SER A 49 -21.54 -9.87 3.00
CA SER A 49 -21.79 -10.81 1.91
C SER A 49 -22.30 -12.13 2.46
N GLU A 50 -22.84 -12.96 1.58
CA GLU A 50 -23.17 -14.31 1.96
C GLU A 50 -21.92 -15.17 2.18
N ASN A 51 -22.08 -16.21 3.00
CA ASN A 51 -21.16 -17.33 3.10
C ASN A 51 -21.64 -18.47 2.17
N ILE A 52 -20.86 -19.53 1.99
CA ILE A 52 -21.24 -20.69 1.17
C ILE A 52 -21.64 -21.86 2.08
N ARG A 53 -22.90 -21.84 2.51
CA ARG A 53 -23.57 -22.86 3.32
C ARG A 53 -25.01 -23.12 2.87
N PRO A 54 -25.23 -23.48 1.58
CA PRO A 54 -26.58 -23.62 1.02
C PRO A 54 -27.38 -24.73 1.71
N GLU A 55 -26.71 -25.65 2.41
CA GLU A 55 -27.33 -26.69 3.21
C GLU A 55 -28.08 -26.15 4.44
N LEU A 56 -27.78 -24.92 4.89
CA LEU A 56 -28.39 -24.30 6.07
C LEU A 56 -29.30 -23.10 5.77
N SER A 57 -29.05 -22.38 4.67
CA SER A 57 -29.83 -21.21 4.29
C SER A 57 -29.73 -20.97 2.79
N THR A 58 -30.85 -20.56 2.17
CA THR A 58 -30.87 -20.09 0.78
C THR A 58 -30.24 -18.70 0.62
N SER A 59 -29.90 -18.02 1.71
CA SER A 59 -29.13 -16.76 1.72
C SER A 59 -27.70 -17.00 2.23
N ALA A 60 -27.14 -18.14 1.82
CA ALA A 60 -25.78 -18.56 2.06
C ALA A 60 -25.32 -19.49 0.92
N ASP A 61 -25.50 -19.10 -0.34
CA ASP A 61 -25.16 -19.94 -1.49
C ASP A 61 -24.07 -19.35 -2.40
N ASN A 62 -23.91 -18.03 -2.41
CA ASN A 62 -22.92 -17.36 -3.22
C ASN A 62 -22.16 -16.28 -2.45
N ILE A 63 -20.83 -16.43 -2.33
CA ILE A 63 -20.00 -15.47 -1.61
C ILE A 63 -19.97 -14.07 -2.24
N ASP A 64 -20.30 -13.96 -3.53
CA ASP A 64 -20.44 -12.70 -4.25
C ASP A 64 -21.85 -12.06 -4.08
N ASP A 65 -22.80 -12.72 -3.43
CA ASP A 65 -24.10 -12.14 -3.10
C ASP A 65 -23.98 -11.25 -1.85
N LEU A 66 -24.61 -10.08 -1.89
CA LEU A 66 -24.73 -9.19 -0.75
C LEU A 66 -26.01 -9.50 0.02
N ASN A 67 -25.87 -9.79 1.31
CA ASN A 67 -27.04 -10.06 2.14
C ASN A 67 -27.98 -8.85 2.18
N ASN A 68 -29.29 -9.09 2.00
CA ASN A 68 -30.30 -8.04 1.90
C ASN A 68 -30.36 -7.10 3.11
N SER A 69 -30.02 -7.59 4.30
CA SER A 69 -30.00 -6.82 5.53
C SER A 69 -28.77 -5.92 5.65
N SER A 70 -27.70 -6.17 4.89
CA SER A 70 -26.49 -5.36 4.97
C SER A 70 -26.80 -3.89 4.69
N SER A 71 -26.58 -3.03 5.68
CA SER A 71 -26.73 -1.59 5.55
C SER A 71 -25.83 -1.06 4.45
N ARG A 72 -26.41 -0.19 3.61
CA ARG A 72 -25.76 0.36 2.43
C ARG A 72 -25.50 1.84 2.61
N GLY A 73 -24.39 2.33 2.09
CA GLY A 73 -24.18 3.74 1.85
C GLY A 73 -24.77 4.20 0.51
N PRO A 74 -24.19 5.26 -0.08
CA PRO A 74 -23.04 6.01 0.42
C PRO A 74 -23.33 6.70 1.77
N ALA A 75 -22.29 7.26 2.39
CA ALA A 75 -22.51 8.19 3.51
C ALA A 75 -23.34 9.40 3.04
N ALA A 76 -23.91 10.16 3.99
CA ALA A 76 -24.76 11.32 3.66
C ALA A 76 -24.05 12.37 2.78
N ASP A 77 -22.74 12.51 2.93
CA ASP A 77 -21.89 13.37 2.13
C ASP A 77 -21.31 12.70 0.87
N THR A 78 -21.89 11.56 0.48
CA THR A 78 -21.59 10.75 -0.71
C THR A 78 -20.26 9.99 -0.69
N ARG A 79 -19.53 9.98 0.44
CA ARG A 79 -18.36 9.09 0.60
C ARG A 79 -18.73 7.62 0.44
N ILE A 80 -17.82 6.83 -0.11
CA ILE A 80 -17.99 5.40 -0.28
C ILE A 80 -17.94 4.73 1.10
N LYS A 81 -19.08 4.18 1.50
CA LYS A 81 -19.25 3.34 2.68
C LYS A 81 -20.29 2.25 2.39
N PRO A 82 -20.20 1.06 3.00
CA PRO A 82 -19.09 0.56 3.82
C PRO A 82 -17.75 0.55 3.07
N ASP A 83 -16.63 0.40 3.77
CA ASP A 83 -15.32 0.42 3.10
C ASP A 83 -15.08 -0.88 2.34
N ILE A 84 -15.44 -2.01 2.94
CA ILE A 84 -15.23 -3.37 2.39
C ILE A 84 -16.35 -4.30 2.82
N THR A 85 -16.37 -5.49 2.25
CA THR A 85 -17.34 -6.55 2.56
C THR A 85 -16.64 -7.82 3.07
N ALA A 86 -17.31 -8.57 3.94
CA ALA A 86 -16.88 -9.91 4.32
C ALA A 86 -18.11 -10.83 4.51
N PRO A 87 -17.94 -12.16 4.40
CA PRO A 87 -19.02 -13.12 4.66
C PRO A 87 -19.56 -13.00 6.09
N GLY A 88 -20.86 -12.77 6.24
CA GLY A 88 -21.50 -12.65 7.55
C GLY A 88 -22.82 -13.41 7.66
N THR A 89 -23.22 -14.20 6.65
CA THR A 89 -24.37 -15.09 6.74
C THR A 89 -23.97 -16.46 7.25
N VAL A 90 -24.78 -17.05 8.15
CA VAL A 90 -24.60 -18.42 8.64
C VAL A 90 -23.16 -18.67 9.14
N ILE A 91 -22.63 -17.73 9.91
CA ILE A 91 -21.28 -17.84 10.48
C ILE A 91 -21.38 -18.65 11.76
N THR A 92 -20.68 -19.79 11.78
CA THR A 92 -20.52 -20.62 12.98
C THR A 92 -19.44 -20.03 13.87
N GLY A 93 -19.71 -19.93 15.17
CA GLY A 93 -18.75 -19.52 16.19
C GLY A 93 -19.05 -20.14 17.54
N SER A 94 -18.22 -19.82 18.54
CA SER A 94 -18.41 -20.29 19.92
C SER A 94 -19.73 -19.80 20.51
N PHE A 95 -20.44 -20.70 21.20
CA PHE A 95 -21.72 -20.42 21.83
C PHE A 95 -21.58 -20.30 23.34
N ALA A 96 -21.96 -19.15 23.89
CA ALA A 96 -21.84 -18.85 25.32
C ALA A 96 -22.95 -19.50 26.20
N GLY A 97 -23.82 -20.35 25.64
CA GLY A 97 -24.80 -21.14 26.39
C GLY A 97 -26.12 -20.45 26.75
N ASN A 98 -26.21 -19.12 26.70
CA ASN A 98 -27.45 -18.38 26.94
C ASN A 98 -27.50 -17.11 26.06
N GLY A 99 -28.05 -17.24 24.84
CA GLY A 99 -28.14 -16.11 23.91
C GLY A 99 -29.44 -16.13 23.12
N SER A 100 -30.25 -15.08 23.24
CA SER A 100 -31.47 -14.87 22.44
C SER A 100 -31.18 -14.43 20.99
N SER A 101 -29.91 -14.29 20.62
CA SER A 101 -29.45 -13.68 19.35
C SER A 101 -28.72 -14.65 18.42
N VAL A 102 -28.73 -15.96 18.73
CA VAL A 102 -28.24 -17.02 17.84
C VAL A 102 -29.39 -17.60 17.03
N THR A 103 -29.16 -17.91 15.76
CA THR A 103 -30.21 -18.51 14.92
C THR A 103 -30.39 -19.98 15.26
N GLN A 104 -29.30 -20.72 15.43
CA GLN A 104 -29.35 -22.13 15.79
C GLN A 104 -28.07 -22.59 16.48
N THR A 105 -28.22 -23.38 17.54
CA THR A 105 -27.14 -24.09 18.23
C THR A 105 -26.81 -25.40 17.50
N LEU A 106 -25.53 -25.74 17.39
CA LEU A 106 -25.07 -26.98 16.80
C LEU A 106 -25.20 -28.17 17.78
N PRO A 107 -25.25 -29.42 17.29
CA PRO A 107 -25.41 -30.60 18.14
C PRO A 107 -24.31 -30.80 19.20
N ASP A 108 -23.15 -30.18 19.03
CA ASP A 108 -22.04 -30.24 19.99
C ASP A 108 -22.29 -29.42 21.27
N GLY A 109 -23.33 -28.57 21.30
CA GLY A 109 -23.71 -27.75 22.45
C GLY A 109 -22.77 -26.59 22.76
N VAL A 110 -21.68 -26.40 22.01
CA VAL A 110 -20.65 -25.39 22.25
C VAL A 110 -20.44 -24.44 21.08
N HIS A 111 -21.09 -24.72 19.94
CA HIS A 111 -21.13 -23.82 18.79
C HIS A 111 -22.56 -23.46 18.39
N ALA A 112 -22.70 -22.31 17.74
CA ALA A 112 -23.94 -21.86 17.14
C ALA A 112 -23.63 -21.06 15.87
N TRP A 113 -24.62 -20.88 15.00
CA TRP A 113 -24.51 -19.98 13.87
C TRP A 113 -25.55 -18.86 13.93
N SER A 114 -25.18 -17.73 13.35
CA SER A 114 -26.04 -16.55 13.19
C SER A 114 -25.61 -15.75 11.95
N THR A 115 -26.38 -14.72 11.62
CA THR A 115 -26.22 -13.91 10.42
C THR A 115 -26.21 -12.43 10.76
N GLY A 116 -25.31 -11.68 10.14
CA GLY A 116 -25.34 -10.21 10.12
C GLY A 116 -23.97 -9.59 9.92
N THR A 117 -23.95 -8.29 9.69
CA THR A 117 -22.70 -7.50 9.63
C THR A 117 -21.86 -7.61 10.92
N SER A 118 -22.49 -7.94 12.05
CA SER A 118 -21.82 -8.26 13.31
C SER A 118 -20.92 -9.50 13.24
N HIS A 119 -21.12 -10.40 12.28
CA HIS A 119 -20.26 -11.57 12.03
C HIS A 119 -19.25 -11.32 10.91
N ALA A 120 -19.56 -10.43 9.96
CA ALA A 120 -18.61 -9.98 8.94
C ALA A 120 -17.48 -9.13 9.53
N ALA A 121 -17.80 -8.18 10.42
CA ALA A 121 -16.82 -7.28 11.04
C ALA A 121 -15.66 -7.99 11.78
N PRO A 122 -15.88 -9.00 12.65
CA PRO A 122 -14.78 -9.70 13.30
C PRO A 122 -13.89 -10.50 12.34
N GLN A 123 -14.38 -10.92 11.16
CA GLN A 123 -13.52 -11.52 10.14
C GLN A 123 -12.53 -10.50 9.58
N VAL A 124 -12.98 -9.26 9.34
CA VAL A 124 -12.11 -8.16 8.94
C VAL A 124 -11.12 -7.80 10.05
N ALA A 125 -11.54 -7.82 11.31
CA ALA A 125 -10.63 -7.61 12.44
C ALA A 125 -9.53 -8.70 12.50
N GLY A 126 -9.89 -9.98 12.26
CA GLY A 126 -8.93 -11.06 12.14
C GLY A 126 -7.99 -10.91 10.94
N ALA A 127 -8.51 -10.47 9.78
CA ALA A 127 -7.71 -10.14 8.61
C ALA A 127 -6.70 -9.01 8.87
N ALA A 128 -7.12 -7.96 9.58
CA ALA A 128 -6.26 -6.87 10.02
C ALA A 128 -5.13 -7.37 10.95
N ALA A 129 -5.45 -8.28 11.88
CA ALA A 129 -4.46 -8.88 12.76
C ALA A 129 -3.42 -9.72 11.99
N LEU A 130 -3.87 -10.52 11.01
CA LEU A 130 -2.97 -11.29 10.13
C LEU A 130 -2.04 -10.39 9.30
N PHE A 131 -2.57 -9.29 8.75
CA PHE A 131 -1.72 -8.33 8.05
C PHE A 131 -0.74 -7.63 8.98
N THR A 132 -1.15 -7.31 10.21
CA THR A 132 -0.28 -6.74 11.24
C THR A 132 0.88 -7.68 11.57
N GLU A 133 0.61 -8.98 11.75
CA GLU A 133 1.66 -9.98 11.97
C GLU A 133 2.60 -10.09 10.77
N TYR A 134 2.06 -10.17 9.55
CA TYR A 134 2.86 -10.18 8.32
C TYR A 134 3.78 -8.95 8.21
N TRP A 135 3.24 -7.77 8.49
CA TRP A 135 4.00 -6.52 8.46
C TRP A 135 5.14 -6.55 9.47
N LYS A 136 4.85 -6.92 10.73
CA LYS A 136 5.87 -7.02 11.78
C LYS A 136 6.99 -7.98 11.40
N ASN A 137 6.63 -9.14 10.83
CA ASN A 137 7.61 -10.14 10.40
C ASN A 137 8.49 -9.65 9.24
N THR A 138 8.05 -8.66 8.48
CA THR A 138 8.77 -8.11 7.32
C THR A 138 9.36 -6.71 7.55
N ASN A 139 9.08 -6.08 8.69
CA ASN A 139 9.49 -4.71 9.02
C ASN A 139 10.05 -4.61 10.45
N ALA A 140 10.96 -5.53 10.82
CA ALA A 140 11.69 -5.52 12.09
C ALA A 140 10.81 -5.40 13.35
N GLY A 141 9.61 -5.98 13.33
CA GLY A 141 8.67 -5.97 14.44
C GLY A 141 7.87 -4.68 14.61
N GLN A 142 8.05 -3.67 13.75
CA GLN A 142 7.29 -2.41 13.80
C GLN A 142 5.82 -2.65 13.49
N ASN A 143 4.93 -1.91 14.16
CA ASN A 143 3.50 -1.98 13.86
C ASN A 143 3.18 -1.17 12.59
N PRO A 144 2.27 -1.64 11.72
CA PRO A 144 1.75 -0.82 10.63
C PRO A 144 0.75 0.21 11.18
N SER A 145 0.60 1.34 10.49
CA SER A 145 -0.48 2.28 10.80
C SER A 145 -1.87 1.69 10.48
N PRO A 146 -2.93 2.10 11.20
CA PRO A 146 -4.31 1.79 10.83
C PRO A 146 -4.66 2.12 9.36
N ALA A 147 -4.19 3.24 8.81
CA ALA A 147 -4.34 3.56 7.38
C ALA A 147 -3.66 2.54 6.48
N LEU A 148 -2.46 2.05 6.81
CA LEU A 148 -1.78 1.03 6.02
C LEU A 148 -2.55 -0.29 6.04
N ILE A 149 -3.03 -0.72 7.21
CA ILE A 149 -3.86 -1.93 7.31
C ILE A 149 -5.11 -1.78 6.44
N LYS A 150 -5.79 -0.63 6.54
CA LYS A 150 -6.98 -0.31 5.74
C LYS A 150 -6.67 -0.31 4.24
N ALA A 151 -5.58 0.33 3.83
CA ALA A 151 -5.13 0.38 2.45
C ALA A 151 -4.82 -1.01 1.89
N ALA A 152 -4.13 -1.87 2.66
CA ALA A 152 -3.79 -3.22 2.25
C ALA A 152 -5.03 -4.10 2.03
N LEU A 153 -5.99 -4.04 2.96
CA LEU A 153 -7.24 -4.81 2.86
C LEU A 153 -8.10 -4.35 1.66
N ILE A 154 -8.18 -3.05 1.41
CA ILE A 154 -8.90 -2.47 0.26
C ILE A 154 -8.19 -2.84 -1.06
N ASN A 155 -6.86 -2.71 -1.12
CA ASN A 155 -6.08 -3.04 -2.30
C ASN A 155 -6.18 -4.52 -2.68
N GLY A 156 -6.35 -5.41 -1.70
CA GLY A 156 -6.57 -6.84 -1.92
C GLY A 156 -8.02 -7.23 -2.23
N ALA A 157 -8.99 -6.36 -1.97
CA ALA A 157 -10.42 -6.68 -2.06
C ALA A 157 -10.87 -6.97 -3.51
N VAL A 158 -11.89 -7.81 -3.66
CA VAL A 158 -12.40 -8.29 -4.94
C VAL A 158 -13.81 -7.74 -5.17
N ASP A 159 -14.03 -7.18 -6.35
CA ASP A 159 -15.35 -6.76 -6.85
C ASP A 159 -16.32 -7.95 -6.86
N MET A 160 -17.50 -7.78 -6.27
CA MET A 160 -18.53 -8.81 -6.17
C MET A 160 -19.57 -8.64 -7.29
N ASN A 161 -19.95 -9.74 -7.94
CA ASN A 161 -20.87 -9.72 -9.07
C ASN A 161 -22.17 -10.51 -8.84
N GLY A 162 -22.50 -10.80 -7.58
CA GLY A 162 -23.67 -11.56 -7.19
C GLY A 162 -24.93 -10.71 -6.97
N VAL A 163 -25.97 -11.33 -6.44
CA VAL A 163 -27.24 -10.66 -6.16
C VAL A 163 -27.03 -9.59 -5.08
N GLY A 164 -27.65 -8.42 -5.29
CA GLY A 164 -27.58 -7.33 -4.33
C GLY A 164 -26.36 -6.42 -4.47
N THR A 165 -25.38 -6.79 -5.31
CA THR A 165 -24.30 -5.88 -5.76
C THR A 165 -24.79 -5.19 -7.04
N SER A 166 -25.46 -4.05 -6.86
CA SER A 166 -26.21 -3.37 -7.94
C SER A 166 -25.34 -2.71 -9.02
N SER A 167 -24.02 -2.66 -8.82
CA SER A 167 -23.03 -2.05 -9.71
C SER A 167 -21.64 -2.53 -9.29
N PRO A 168 -20.66 -2.60 -10.21
CA PRO A 168 -19.25 -2.84 -9.83
C PRO A 168 -18.70 -1.81 -8.84
N ILE A 169 -17.58 -2.12 -8.20
CA ILE A 169 -16.86 -1.18 -7.34
C ILE A 169 -16.43 0.11 -8.08
N PRO A 170 -16.26 1.22 -7.35
CA PRO A 170 -16.76 1.45 -6.00
C PRO A 170 -18.28 1.65 -5.98
N ASN A 171 -18.93 1.19 -4.91
CA ASN A 171 -20.34 1.49 -4.67
C ASN A 171 -20.71 1.46 -3.18
N GLY A 172 -21.87 2.01 -2.84
CA GLY A 172 -22.36 2.06 -1.46
C GLY A 172 -22.88 0.73 -0.90
N ALA A 173 -22.94 -0.34 -1.69
CA ALA A 173 -23.44 -1.64 -1.24
C ALA A 173 -22.30 -2.48 -0.66
N GLU A 174 -21.25 -2.71 -1.46
CA GLU A 174 -20.10 -3.55 -1.08
C GLU A 174 -18.83 -2.76 -0.72
N GLY A 175 -18.84 -1.44 -0.95
CA GLY A 175 -17.66 -0.58 -0.77
C GLY A 175 -16.65 -0.76 -1.90
N TRP A 176 -15.43 -1.12 -1.51
CA TRP A 176 -14.31 -1.45 -2.40
C TRP A 176 -14.20 -2.96 -2.68
N GLY A 177 -15.22 -3.73 -2.30
CA GLY A 177 -15.33 -5.16 -2.57
C GLY A 177 -15.12 -6.05 -1.35
N ARG A 178 -15.19 -7.36 -1.57
CA ARG A 178 -14.99 -8.38 -0.53
C ARG A 178 -13.51 -8.59 -0.22
N ILE A 179 -13.15 -8.70 1.06
CA ILE A 179 -11.79 -9.03 1.48
C ILE A 179 -11.27 -10.33 0.84
N ASN A 180 -9.98 -10.34 0.51
CA ASN A 180 -9.30 -11.53 0.00
C ASN A 180 -7.83 -11.55 0.48
N MET A 181 -7.56 -12.34 1.53
CA MET A 181 -6.23 -12.38 2.14
C MET A 181 -5.15 -12.98 1.24
N LYS A 182 -5.51 -13.77 0.22
CA LYS A 182 -4.54 -14.24 -0.77
C LYS A 182 -3.95 -13.07 -1.56
N ASN A 183 -4.77 -12.07 -1.89
CA ASN A 183 -4.33 -10.86 -2.59
C ASN A 183 -3.57 -9.88 -1.68
N VAL A 184 -3.55 -10.12 -0.37
CA VAL A 184 -2.87 -9.27 0.61
C VAL A 184 -1.53 -9.87 1.04
N LEU A 185 -1.49 -11.18 1.32
CA LEU A 185 -0.34 -11.85 1.96
C LEU A 185 0.46 -12.78 1.04
N ASN A 186 -0.14 -13.30 -0.03
CA ASN A 186 0.49 -14.28 -0.92
C ASN A 186 0.15 -13.99 -2.38
N THR A 187 0.73 -12.91 -2.86
CA THR A 187 0.35 -12.26 -4.12
C THR A 187 1.05 -12.85 -5.34
N GLY A 188 2.23 -13.45 -5.12
CA GLY A 188 3.12 -13.92 -6.18
C GLY A 188 3.71 -12.79 -7.04
N VAL A 189 3.58 -11.55 -6.59
CA VAL A 189 4.13 -10.34 -7.22
C VAL A 189 4.57 -9.34 -6.16
N PRO A 190 5.56 -8.48 -6.45
CA PRO A 190 5.98 -7.47 -5.49
C PRO A 190 4.84 -6.48 -5.19
N ILE A 191 4.75 -6.10 -3.92
CA ILE A 191 3.93 -5.00 -3.43
C ILE A 191 4.87 -3.96 -2.83
N ARG A 192 4.66 -2.70 -3.17
CA ARG A 192 5.33 -1.57 -2.52
C ARG A 192 4.39 -0.95 -1.49
N TYR A 193 4.90 -0.76 -0.29
CA TYR A 193 4.20 -0.10 0.81
C TYR A 193 4.92 1.21 1.16
N ILE A 194 4.16 2.25 1.50
CA ILE A 194 4.63 3.46 2.17
C ILE A 194 3.75 3.63 3.40
N ASP A 195 4.35 3.81 4.57
CA ASP A 195 3.63 3.94 5.82
C ASP A 195 4.17 5.12 6.61
N GLN A 196 3.49 6.27 6.50
CA GLN A 196 3.73 7.49 7.29
C GLN A 196 5.16 8.07 7.21
N SER A 197 6.01 7.57 6.32
CA SER A 197 7.38 8.05 6.13
C SER A 197 7.46 9.37 5.36
N VAL A 198 6.32 9.94 4.98
CA VAL A 198 6.20 11.18 4.22
C VAL A 198 5.16 12.04 4.92
N GLU A 199 5.56 13.25 5.28
CA GLU A 199 4.72 14.25 5.93
C GLU A 199 4.54 15.42 4.96
N PHE A 200 3.28 15.81 4.73
CA PHE A 200 2.98 17.06 4.07
C PHE A 200 2.69 18.14 5.11
N THR A 201 3.43 19.25 5.02
CA THR A 201 3.32 20.41 5.91
C THR A 201 2.78 21.64 5.17
N ASP A 202 2.77 21.61 3.84
CA ASP A 202 2.34 22.73 3.02
C ASP A 202 1.47 22.25 1.85
N VAL A 203 0.43 23.04 1.54
CA VAL A 203 -0.42 22.84 0.38
C VAL A 203 0.41 22.95 -0.91
N GLY A 204 0.20 22.02 -1.83
CA GLY A 204 0.90 21.95 -3.12
C GLY A 204 2.16 21.08 -3.10
N GLN A 205 2.59 20.56 -1.95
CA GLN A 205 3.64 19.54 -1.88
C GLN A 205 3.21 18.28 -2.64
N VAL A 206 4.19 17.61 -3.25
CA VAL A 206 3.98 16.41 -4.08
C VAL A 206 4.99 15.34 -3.72
N TYR A 207 4.50 14.15 -3.39
CA TYR A 207 5.35 12.97 -3.29
C TYR A 207 5.23 12.14 -4.56
N THR A 208 6.37 11.76 -5.16
CA THR A 208 6.42 11.02 -6.42
C THR A 208 7.10 9.67 -6.23
N ILE A 209 6.48 8.63 -6.75
CA ILE A 209 6.98 7.26 -6.76
C ILE A 209 7.07 6.79 -8.21
N ARG A 210 8.19 6.15 -8.56
CA ARG A 210 8.37 5.50 -9.86
C ARG A 210 8.63 4.01 -9.71
N GLY A 211 8.35 3.27 -10.77
CA GLY A 211 8.64 1.85 -10.86
C GLY A 211 8.07 1.24 -12.13
N PHE A 212 7.99 -0.09 -12.12
CA PHE A 212 7.55 -0.88 -13.27
C PHE A 212 6.48 -1.88 -12.87
N VAL A 213 5.54 -2.13 -13.78
CA VAL A 213 4.60 -3.23 -13.64
C VAL A 213 5.37 -4.55 -13.67
N ALA A 214 5.24 -5.37 -12.63
CA ALA A 214 6.11 -6.54 -12.45
C ALA A 214 5.65 -7.76 -13.29
N ASN A 215 4.34 -7.96 -13.45
CA ASN A 215 3.79 -9.15 -14.08
C ASN A 215 2.52 -8.84 -14.87
N SER A 216 2.52 -9.16 -16.17
CA SER A 216 1.38 -8.88 -17.05
C SER A 216 0.15 -9.73 -16.81
N SER A 217 0.27 -10.87 -16.13
CA SER A 217 -0.88 -11.73 -15.77
C SER A 217 -1.63 -11.25 -14.52
N LYS A 218 -1.15 -10.21 -13.85
CA LYS A 218 -1.71 -9.67 -12.62
C LYS A 218 -2.23 -8.25 -12.83
N PRO A 219 -3.28 -7.82 -12.10
CA PRO A 219 -3.73 -6.44 -12.13
C PRO A 219 -2.66 -5.51 -11.58
N PHE A 220 -2.79 -4.20 -11.85
CA PHE A 220 -1.98 -3.16 -11.21
C PHE A 220 -2.92 -2.30 -10.35
N ARG A 221 -2.63 -2.19 -9.04
CA ARG A 221 -3.55 -1.53 -8.10
C ARG A 221 -2.81 -0.59 -7.17
N VAL A 222 -3.30 0.63 -7.06
CA VAL A 222 -2.79 1.66 -6.15
C VAL A 222 -3.91 2.04 -5.20
N THR A 223 -3.63 2.02 -3.89
CA THR A 223 -4.58 2.43 -2.84
C THR A 223 -3.88 3.39 -1.89
N LEU A 224 -4.33 4.65 -1.89
CA LEU A 224 -3.93 5.71 -0.98
C LEU A 224 -4.99 5.82 0.14
N VAL A 225 -4.55 5.85 1.39
CA VAL A 225 -5.41 6.07 2.55
C VAL A 225 -4.71 7.01 3.52
N TRP A 226 -5.47 7.90 4.15
CA TRP A 226 -4.97 8.71 5.26
C TRP A 226 -5.99 8.78 6.40
N THR A 227 -5.50 8.81 7.63
CA THR A 227 -6.30 9.22 8.79
C THR A 227 -6.46 10.73 8.76
N ASP A 228 -7.67 11.15 8.40
CA ASP A 228 -8.03 12.53 8.17
C ASP A 228 -8.51 13.18 9.49
N PRO A 229 -8.21 14.47 9.77
CA PRO A 229 -8.63 15.10 11.01
C PRO A 229 -10.16 15.08 11.18
N PRO A 230 -10.70 15.08 12.41
CA PRO A 230 -12.15 14.97 12.63
C PRO A 230 -12.95 16.06 11.90
N GLY A 231 -13.83 15.66 10.98
CA GLY A 231 -14.68 16.59 10.22
C GLY A 231 -16.09 16.72 10.79
N THR A 232 -16.58 17.95 10.91
CA THR A 232 -17.91 18.26 11.48
C THR A 232 -18.92 18.80 10.45
N THR A 233 -18.51 18.96 9.19
CA THR A 233 -19.32 19.47 8.07
C THR A 233 -19.46 18.41 6.99
N ASP A 234 -20.36 18.60 6.02
CA ASP A 234 -20.44 17.76 4.82
C ASP A 234 -19.83 18.52 3.60
N PRO A 235 -18.90 17.93 2.83
CA PRO A 235 -18.24 16.65 3.10
C PRO A 235 -17.41 16.68 4.38
N ALA A 236 -17.33 15.52 5.04
CA ALA A 236 -16.58 15.37 6.27
C ALA A 236 -15.07 15.44 6.07
N LEU A 237 -14.59 15.40 4.82
CA LEU A 237 -13.17 15.51 4.51
C LEU A 237 -12.60 16.86 4.99
N VAL A 238 -11.43 16.83 5.64
CA VAL A 238 -10.74 18.03 6.13
C VAL A 238 -9.48 18.30 5.33
N ASN A 239 -8.56 17.34 5.31
CA ASN A 239 -7.38 17.35 4.46
C ASN A 239 -7.68 16.58 3.17
N ASN A 240 -7.36 17.18 2.04
CA ASN A 240 -7.55 16.59 0.72
C ASN A 240 -6.20 16.22 0.11
N LEU A 241 -5.99 14.92 -0.12
CA LEU A 241 -4.86 14.40 -0.86
C LEU A 241 -5.34 13.82 -2.19
N ASP A 242 -4.79 14.29 -3.31
CA ASP A 242 -5.16 13.81 -4.64
C ASP A 242 -4.15 12.76 -5.14
N LEU A 243 -4.63 11.62 -5.62
CA LEU A 243 -3.85 10.57 -6.25
C LEU A 243 -3.86 10.72 -7.77
N THR A 244 -2.67 10.73 -8.38
CA THR A 244 -2.49 10.58 -9.82
C THR A 244 -1.58 9.39 -10.10
N VAL A 245 -1.98 8.52 -11.01
CA VAL A 245 -1.21 7.34 -11.43
C VAL A 245 -1.08 7.36 -12.94
N THR A 246 0.14 7.46 -13.44
CA THR A 246 0.46 7.32 -14.86
C THR A 246 1.07 5.94 -15.09
N VAL A 247 0.51 5.14 -16.01
CA VAL A 247 1.07 3.85 -16.43
C VAL A 247 1.26 3.87 -17.94
N GLY A 248 2.50 3.76 -18.41
CA GLY A 248 2.85 4.04 -19.79
C GLY A 248 2.53 5.49 -20.15
N SER A 249 1.63 5.70 -21.12
CA SER A 249 1.16 7.03 -21.55
C SER A 249 -0.15 7.47 -20.90
N GLN A 250 -0.81 6.59 -20.13
CA GLN A 250 -2.17 6.82 -19.63
C GLN A 250 -2.12 7.32 -18.19
N THR A 251 -2.85 8.40 -17.90
CA THR A 251 -2.95 8.99 -16.57
C THR A 251 -4.35 8.82 -16.00
N TYR A 252 -4.40 8.29 -14.78
CA TYR A 252 -5.59 7.99 -13.99
C TYR A 252 -5.59 8.85 -12.74
N LYS A 253 -6.76 9.34 -12.34
CA LYS A 253 -6.96 10.02 -11.06
C LYS A 253 -7.61 9.05 -10.08
N GLY A 254 -7.38 9.25 -8.79
CA GLY A 254 -8.04 8.48 -7.75
C GLY A 254 -9.55 8.49 -7.91
N ASN A 255 -10.16 7.32 -7.73
CA ASN A 255 -11.62 7.11 -7.71
C ASN A 255 -12.37 7.47 -9.00
N VAL A 256 -11.68 7.67 -10.12
CA VAL A 256 -12.33 7.79 -11.44
C VAL A 256 -12.50 6.39 -12.07
N PHE A 257 -13.69 5.80 -11.91
CA PHE A 257 -14.00 4.42 -12.32
C PHE A 257 -15.15 4.33 -13.33
N SER A 258 -15.11 3.28 -14.15
CA SER A 258 -16.23 2.81 -14.96
C SER A 258 -16.19 1.29 -15.04
N GLY A 259 -17.29 0.62 -14.67
CA GLY A 259 -17.38 -0.84 -14.73
C GLY A 259 -16.34 -1.59 -13.90
N GLY A 260 -16.01 -1.10 -12.70
CA GLY A 260 -15.08 -1.78 -11.78
C GLY A 260 -13.60 -1.48 -12.02
N VAL A 261 -13.27 -0.74 -13.08
CA VAL A 261 -11.88 -0.40 -13.44
C VAL A 261 -11.68 1.11 -13.55
N SER A 262 -10.46 1.58 -13.26
CA SER A 262 -10.11 2.98 -13.40
C SER A 262 -10.03 3.41 -14.86
N VAL A 263 -10.52 4.62 -15.14
CA VAL A 263 -10.52 5.23 -16.46
C VAL A 263 -9.82 6.59 -16.44
N THR A 264 -9.31 7.01 -17.59
CA THR A 264 -8.64 8.32 -17.72
C THR A 264 -9.64 9.48 -17.76
N GLY A 265 -9.19 10.69 -17.44
CA GLY A 265 -10.04 11.89 -17.42
C GLY A 265 -10.68 12.11 -16.05
N GLY A 266 -11.91 12.62 -16.03
CA GLY A 266 -12.63 12.90 -14.79
C GLY A 266 -12.02 14.01 -13.92
N SER A 267 -12.58 14.16 -12.73
CA SER A 267 -12.14 15.12 -11.69
C SER A 267 -11.49 14.38 -10.53
N TYR A 268 -10.64 15.08 -9.78
CA TYR A 268 -10.12 14.54 -8.52
C TYR A 268 -11.25 14.33 -7.52
N ASP A 269 -11.10 13.31 -6.68
CA ASP A 269 -11.99 13.12 -5.53
C ASP A 269 -11.70 14.23 -4.52
N ASN A 270 -12.75 14.70 -3.85
CA ASN A 270 -12.63 15.74 -2.82
C ASN A 270 -13.52 15.44 -1.61
N ARG A 271 -13.83 14.15 -1.42
CA ARG A 271 -14.75 13.65 -0.40
C ARG A 271 -14.16 12.49 0.37
N ASN A 272 -13.49 11.55 -0.30
CA ASN A 272 -13.01 10.33 0.32
C ASN A 272 -11.58 10.50 0.85
N ASN A 273 -11.30 9.97 2.04
CA ASN A 273 -9.93 9.81 2.55
C ASN A 273 -9.27 8.50 2.09
N ILE A 274 -9.78 7.98 0.97
CA ILE A 274 -9.35 6.74 0.32
C ILE A 274 -9.42 7.01 -1.17
N GLU A 275 -8.29 6.90 -1.87
CA GLU A 275 -8.23 7.03 -3.32
C GLU A 275 -7.61 5.79 -3.94
N ASN A 276 -8.28 5.24 -4.95
CA ASN A 276 -7.86 4.02 -5.64
C ASN A 276 -7.64 4.27 -7.13
N VAL A 277 -6.65 3.58 -7.69
CA VAL A 277 -6.53 3.33 -9.13
C VAL A 277 -6.35 1.82 -9.35
N PHE A 278 -7.34 1.16 -9.94
CA PHE A 278 -7.32 -0.28 -10.23
C PHE A 278 -7.39 -0.53 -11.74
N LEU A 279 -6.33 -1.14 -12.26
CA LEU A 279 -6.23 -1.53 -13.65
C LEU A 279 -6.25 -3.06 -13.76
N PRO A 280 -6.92 -3.60 -14.79
CA PRO A 280 -6.97 -5.05 -15.00
C PRO A 280 -5.59 -5.62 -15.33
N ALA A 281 -5.48 -6.95 -15.33
CA ALA A 281 -4.32 -7.63 -15.89
C ALA A 281 -4.17 -7.32 -17.40
N GLY A 282 -2.99 -7.57 -17.94
CA GLY A 282 -2.66 -7.38 -19.36
C GLY A 282 -1.71 -6.22 -19.63
N ILE A 283 -1.37 -5.41 -18.63
CA ILE A 283 -0.32 -4.39 -18.76
C ILE A 283 1.02 -5.11 -18.89
N ALA A 284 1.80 -4.83 -19.93
CA ALA A 284 3.08 -5.50 -20.15
C ALA A 284 4.01 -5.34 -18.94
N ALA A 285 4.69 -6.43 -18.53
CA ALA A 285 5.73 -6.34 -17.52
C ALA A 285 6.84 -5.41 -18.02
N GLY A 286 7.39 -4.58 -17.13
CA GLY A 286 8.32 -3.52 -17.52
C GLY A 286 7.65 -2.26 -18.09
N THR A 287 6.31 -2.16 -18.08
CA THR A 287 5.66 -0.86 -18.35
C THR A 287 5.96 0.09 -17.20
N PRO A 288 6.52 1.29 -17.46
CA PRO A 288 6.82 2.25 -16.41
C PRO A 288 5.52 2.80 -15.81
N PHE A 289 5.53 3.06 -14.52
CA PHE A 289 4.52 3.85 -13.86
C PHE A 289 5.12 5.01 -13.06
N THR A 290 4.33 6.06 -12.88
CA THR A 290 4.61 7.17 -11.97
C THR A 290 3.36 7.41 -11.13
N ILE A 291 3.49 7.40 -9.81
CA ILE A 291 2.43 7.71 -8.86
C ILE A 291 2.78 9.04 -8.20
N GLN A 292 1.83 9.96 -8.15
CA GLN A 292 1.97 11.25 -7.50
C GLN A 292 0.84 11.45 -6.50
N ILE A 293 1.19 11.91 -5.31
CA ILE A 293 0.25 12.24 -4.24
C ILE A 293 0.44 13.72 -3.95
N PHE A 294 -0.63 14.49 -4.10
CA PHE A 294 -0.61 15.95 -3.97
C PHE A 294 -1.35 16.37 -2.70
N ALA A 295 -0.73 17.23 -1.90
CA ALA A 295 -1.40 17.90 -0.79
C ALA A 295 -2.31 19.03 -1.32
N ALA A 296 -3.49 18.68 -1.80
CA ALA A 296 -4.42 19.63 -2.42
C ALA A 296 -5.04 20.61 -1.42
N ALA A 297 -5.28 20.16 -0.18
CA ALA A 297 -5.66 21.01 0.93
C ALA A 297 -5.25 20.40 2.28
N LEU A 298 -4.70 21.20 3.19
CA LEU A 298 -4.36 20.83 4.56
C LEU A 298 -5.06 21.81 5.51
N ASN A 299 -6.25 21.45 5.97
CA ASN A 299 -7.12 22.32 6.78
C ASN A 299 -7.22 21.88 8.25
N GLY A 300 -6.49 20.84 8.65
CA GLY A 300 -6.44 20.37 10.03
C GLY A 300 -5.21 19.53 10.33
N ASN A 301 -5.02 19.26 11.61
CA ASN A 301 -3.87 18.52 12.11
C ASN A 301 -4.11 17.01 11.95
N GLY A 302 -3.41 16.42 10.98
CA GLY A 302 -3.41 14.98 10.71
C GLY A 302 -2.32 14.23 11.47
N ILE A 303 -1.32 14.93 11.99
CA ILE A 303 -0.19 14.35 12.76
C ILE A 303 -0.17 14.94 14.17
N LEU A 304 -0.76 14.21 15.12
CA LEU A 304 -0.97 14.74 16.47
C LEU A 304 0.33 14.86 17.27
N GLY A 305 0.43 15.88 18.13
CA GLY A 305 1.49 16.01 19.13
C GLY A 305 2.68 16.89 18.70
N ASN A 306 2.72 17.31 17.44
CA ASN A 306 3.68 18.31 16.96
C ASN A 306 3.08 19.73 17.07
N SER A 307 3.82 20.74 16.61
CA SER A 307 3.36 22.13 16.62
C SER A 307 2.63 22.58 15.35
N ASP A 308 2.59 21.75 14.31
CA ASP A 308 1.99 22.10 13.03
C ASP A 308 0.47 21.80 13.08
N PRO A 309 -0.41 22.80 12.92
CA PRO A 309 -1.85 22.56 12.97
C PRO A 309 -2.44 22.10 11.62
N THR A 310 -1.65 22.04 10.55
CA THR A 310 -2.12 21.81 9.17
C THR A 310 -1.19 20.88 8.41
N ASP A 311 -1.14 19.62 8.84
CA ASP A 311 -0.27 18.59 8.30
C ASP A 311 -1.02 17.29 7.97
N GLN A 312 -0.40 16.44 7.15
CA GLN A 312 -0.94 15.13 6.81
C GLN A 312 0.14 14.16 6.35
N HIS A 313 0.20 12.98 6.96
CA HIS A 313 0.87 11.81 6.39
C HIS A 313 -0.14 10.89 5.69
N PHE A 314 0.32 9.85 5.02
CA PHE A 314 -0.53 8.85 4.39
C PHE A 314 0.08 7.45 4.45
N ALA A 315 -0.74 6.45 4.12
CA ALA A 315 -0.30 5.12 3.75
C ALA A 315 -0.63 4.84 2.28
N LEU A 316 0.24 4.08 1.61
CA LEU A 316 0.08 3.70 0.21
C LEU A 316 0.40 2.22 0.03
N VAL A 317 -0.47 1.52 -0.71
CA VAL A 317 -0.21 0.15 -1.20
C VAL A 317 -0.22 0.14 -2.72
N VAL A 318 0.86 -0.34 -3.32
CA VAL A 318 1.02 -0.49 -4.76
C VAL A 318 1.28 -1.96 -5.11
N PHE A 319 0.25 -2.65 -5.57
CA PHE A 319 0.33 -4.06 -5.96
C PHE A 319 0.83 -4.21 -7.39
N ASN A 320 1.64 -5.26 -7.61
CA ASN A 320 2.28 -5.58 -8.89
C ASN A 320 3.29 -4.50 -9.33
N ALA A 321 4.00 -3.94 -8.33
CA ALA A 321 4.96 -2.87 -8.51
C ALA A 321 6.36 -3.37 -8.17
N SER A 322 7.18 -3.58 -9.21
CA SER A 322 8.61 -3.77 -9.03
C SER A 322 9.31 -2.41 -8.92
N ARG A 323 10.27 -2.31 -7.99
CA ARG A 323 11.25 -1.23 -8.00
C ARG A 323 12.22 -1.44 -9.16
N ASN A 324 12.85 -0.34 -9.57
CA ASN A 324 13.91 -0.41 -10.56
C ASN A 324 15.11 -1.13 -9.92
N ASN A 325 15.49 -2.28 -10.46
CA ASN A 325 16.83 -2.85 -10.23
C ASN A 325 17.70 -2.58 -11.46
N GLN A 326 17.43 -1.48 -12.18
CA GLN A 326 18.18 -1.12 -13.38
C GLN A 326 19.53 -0.57 -12.96
N VAL A 327 20.55 -1.33 -13.31
CA VAL A 327 21.94 -0.92 -13.22
C VAL A 327 22.10 0.39 -14.01
N ALA A 328 22.76 1.38 -13.41
CA ALA A 328 23.16 2.64 -14.06
C ALA A 328 22.03 3.61 -14.48
N ASP A 329 20.93 3.73 -13.72
CA ASP A 329 19.96 4.86 -13.82
C ASP A 329 20.43 6.07 -12.99
N PHE A 330 21.29 6.92 -13.55
CA PHE A 330 21.92 8.04 -12.81
C PHE A 330 21.04 9.29 -12.74
N ASP A 331 20.11 9.48 -13.68
CA ASP A 331 19.20 10.64 -13.69
C ASP A 331 17.91 10.42 -12.85
N GLY A 332 17.55 9.17 -12.55
CA GLY A 332 16.41 8.79 -11.73
C GLY A 332 15.07 8.82 -12.47
N ASP A 333 15.11 8.73 -13.81
CA ASP A 333 13.92 8.69 -14.65
C ASP A 333 13.28 7.29 -14.72
N GLY A 334 13.96 6.28 -14.17
CA GLY A 334 13.55 4.89 -14.17
C GLY A 334 14.20 4.05 -15.27
N ARG A 335 15.08 4.58 -16.12
CA ARG A 335 15.70 3.83 -17.22
C ARG A 335 17.21 3.77 -17.04
N THR A 336 17.82 2.67 -17.47
CA THR A 336 19.28 2.58 -17.54
C THR A 336 19.83 3.66 -18.47
N ASP A 337 20.76 4.46 -17.96
CA ASP A 337 21.53 5.41 -18.74
C ASP A 337 22.70 4.72 -19.45
N ILE A 338 23.03 5.21 -20.64
CA ILE A 338 24.25 4.78 -21.32
C ILE A 338 25.42 5.42 -20.59
N SER A 339 26.25 4.59 -19.95
CA SER A 339 27.36 5.07 -19.15
C SER A 339 28.69 4.37 -19.44
N VAL A 340 29.78 5.06 -19.16
CA VAL A 340 31.14 4.53 -19.21
C VAL A 340 31.95 5.10 -18.05
N TRP A 341 32.63 4.22 -17.32
CA TRP A 341 33.72 4.62 -16.44
C TRP A 341 35.04 4.50 -17.17
N ARG A 342 35.85 5.55 -17.16
CA ARG A 342 37.12 5.60 -17.87
C ARG A 342 38.29 5.41 -16.88
N PRO A 343 38.99 4.26 -16.90
CA PRO A 343 40.03 3.96 -15.91
C PRO A 343 41.24 4.89 -15.95
N SER A 344 41.53 5.50 -17.10
CA SER A 344 42.72 6.37 -17.28
C SER A 344 42.63 7.70 -16.54
N ASN A 345 41.43 8.14 -16.16
CA ASN A 345 41.21 9.38 -15.43
C ASN A 345 40.19 9.24 -14.28
N GLY A 346 39.71 8.02 -13.99
CA GLY A 346 38.77 7.75 -12.90
C GLY A 346 37.46 8.52 -13.06
N THR A 347 37.01 8.76 -14.30
CA THR A 347 35.83 9.60 -14.56
C THR A 347 34.70 8.77 -15.14
N TRP A 348 33.51 8.95 -14.56
CA TRP A 348 32.24 8.45 -15.08
C TRP A 348 31.68 9.44 -16.09
N TYR A 349 31.15 8.92 -17.18
CA TYR A 349 30.39 9.66 -18.17
C TYR A 349 29.08 8.92 -18.38
N TYR A 350 27.98 9.66 -18.45
CA TYR A 350 26.70 9.06 -18.81
C TYR A 350 25.88 10.01 -19.68
N LEU A 351 25.05 9.41 -20.53
CA LEU A 351 24.04 10.10 -21.31
C LEU A 351 22.69 9.84 -20.63
N ALA A 352 22.15 10.88 -20.01
CA ALA A 352 20.88 10.83 -19.29
C ALA A 352 19.76 10.43 -20.25
N SER A 353 19.07 9.34 -19.96
CA SER A 353 18.05 8.77 -20.82
C SER A 353 16.79 9.64 -20.88
N GLN A 354 16.56 10.51 -19.89
CA GLN A 354 15.44 11.44 -19.86
C GLN A 354 15.48 12.46 -21.00
N ASN A 355 16.66 12.98 -21.31
CA ASN A 355 16.81 14.17 -22.17
C ASN A 355 18.05 14.14 -23.08
N ASN A 356 18.79 13.04 -23.12
CA ASN A 356 20.07 12.89 -23.83
C ASN A 356 21.14 13.91 -23.41
N SER A 357 21.09 14.43 -22.17
CA SER A 357 22.16 15.31 -21.67
C SER A 357 23.40 14.50 -21.34
N PHE A 358 24.56 15.01 -21.75
CA PHE A 358 25.85 14.40 -21.43
C PHE A 358 26.36 14.92 -20.10
N ASN A 359 26.66 14.01 -19.18
CA ASN A 359 27.10 14.32 -17.83
C ASN A 359 28.41 13.62 -17.51
N SER A 360 29.19 14.19 -16.58
CA SER A 360 30.46 13.60 -16.15
C SER A 360 30.76 13.86 -14.69
N THR A 361 31.24 12.84 -13.99
CA THR A 361 31.62 12.90 -12.57
C THR A 361 32.95 12.20 -12.36
N GLN A 362 33.93 12.88 -11.77
CA GLN A 362 35.22 12.26 -11.44
C GLN A 362 35.11 11.50 -10.11
N PHE A 363 35.14 10.17 -10.16
CA PHE A 363 35.10 9.31 -8.98
C PHE A 363 35.77 7.94 -9.25
N GLY A 364 36.78 7.63 -8.45
CA GLY A 364 37.61 6.42 -8.58
C GLY A 364 39.04 6.72 -9.06
N LEU A 365 39.87 5.68 -9.10
CA LEU A 365 41.27 5.70 -9.54
C LEU A 365 41.54 4.57 -10.53
N THR A 366 42.68 4.66 -11.24
CA THR A 366 43.13 3.59 -12.12
C THR A 366 43.33 2.28 -11.34
N GLY A 367 42.74 1.19 -11.85
CA GLY A 367 42.78 -0.15 -11.24
C GLY A 367 41.53 -0.52 -10.44
N ASP A 368 40.60 0.41 -10.25
CA ASP A 368 39.33 0.15 -9.58
C ASP A 368 38.38 -0.71 -10.44
N LYS A 369 37.52 -1.49 -9.79
CA LYS A 369 36.41 -2.22 -10.42
C LYS A 369 35.11 -1.44 -10.23
N VAL A 370 34.32 -1.27 -11.29
CA VAL A 370 33.01 -0.60 -11.22
C VAL A 370 31.97 -1.48 -10.55
N VAL A 371 31.16 -0.90 -9.65
CA VAL A 371 30.14 -1.61 -8.86
C VAL A 371 28.90 -0.74 -8.66
N THR A 372 28.44 -0.06 -9.71
CA THR A 372 27.29 0.85 -9.62
C THR A 372 25.99 0.11 -9.27
N ALA A 373 25.24 0.67 -8.32
CA ALA A 373 23.93 0.23 -7.85
C ALA A 373 23.33 1.35 -6.98
N ASP A 374 22.08 1.23 -6.55
CA ASP A 374 21.42 2.17 -5.65
C ASP A 374 21.69 1.78 -4.18
N TYR A 375 22.70 2.35 -3.53
CA TYR A 375 23.09 1.98 -2.16
C TYR A 375 22.44 2.84 -1.07
N ASP A 376 21.77 3.93 -1.41
CA ASP A 376 21.03 4.77 -0.45
C ASP A 376 19.50 4.70 -0.56
N GLY A 377 18.99 4.03 -1.60
CA GLY A 377 17.58 3.70 -1.79
C GLY A 377 16.76 4.86 -2.37
N ASP A 378 17.43 5.86 -2.97
CA ASP A 378 16.79 7.04 -3.54
C ASP A 378 16.21 6.79 -4.95
N GLY A 379 16.45 5.58 -5.50
CA GLY A 379 16.00 5.16 -6.82
C GLY A 379 16.97 5.53 -7.95
N LYS A 380 18.17 6.05 -7.64
CA LYS A 380 19.24 6.33 -8.60
C LYS A 380 20.40 5.37 -8.39
N ALA A 381 21.13 5.10 -9.47
CA ALA A 381 22.40 4.42 -9.39
C ALA A 381 23.47 5.36 -8.83
N ASP A 382 24.25 4.85 -7.88
CA ASP A 382 25.38 5.55 -7.30
C ASP A 382 26.66 5.31 -8.09
N PHE A 383 27.54 6.31 -8.08
CA PHE A 383 28.91 6.12 -8.55
C PHE A 383 29.69 5.32 -7.51
N ALA A 384 30.07 4.10 -7.83
CA ALA A 384 30.69 3.19 -6.87
C ALA A 384 31.83 2.37 -7.48
N VAL A 385 32.90 2.21 -6.71
CA VAL A 385 34.09 1.45 -7.09
C VAL A 385 34.58 0.53 -5.99
N TYR A 386 35.16 -0.60 -6.37
CA TYR A 386 35.82 -1.55 -5.49
C TYR A 386 37.33 -1.59 -5.75
N ARG A 387 38.11 -1.45 -4.68
CA ARG A 387 39.57 -1.42 -4.73
C ARG A 387 40.13 -2.25 -3.57
N ASN A 388 40.79 -3.35 -3.89
CA ASN A 388 41.60 -4.14 -2.95
C ASN A 388 40.89 -4.53 -1.64
N GLY A 389 39.60 -4.88 -1.68
CA GLY A 389 38.83 -5.21 -0.45
C GLY A 389 37.94 -4.10 0.06
N VAL A 390 38.07 -2.89 -0.49
CA VAL A 390 37.35 -1.71 -0.01
C VAL A 390 36.38 -1.21 -1.07
N TRP A 391 35.15 -0.97 -0.65
CA TRP A 391 34.10 -0.34 -1.44
C TRP A 391 34.13 1.16 -1.18
N TYR A 392 34.06 1.96 -2.23
CA TYR A 392 33.97 3.42 -2.18
C TYR A 392 32.71 3.81 -2.92
N LEU A 393 31.78 4.46 -2.22
CA LEU A 393 30.47 4.81 -2.73
C LEU A 393 30.32 6.33 -2.68
N LEU A 394 29.95 6.94 -3.80
CA LEU A 394 29.49 8.32 -3.86
C LEU A 394 27.98 8.26 -4.10
N ARG A 395 27.23 8.24 -3.01
CA ARG A 395 25.78 8.03 -3.03
C ARG A 395 25.05 9.31 -3.41
N SER A 396 24.06 9.23 -4.28
CA SER A 396 23.41 10.39 -4.92
C SER A 396 22.73 11.32 -3.91
N GLN A 397 22.13 10.78 -2.85
CA GLN A 397 21.50 11.56 -1.79
C GLN A 397 22.36 11.60 -0.52
N ALA A 398 22.92 10.45 -0.12
CA ALA A 398 23.60 10.29 1.17
C ALA A 398 25.11 10.59 1.15
N GLY A 399 25.65 10.98 -0.01
CA GLY A 399 27.05 11.38 -0.18
C GLY A 399 28.06 10.25 -0.04
N PHE A 400 29.33 10.63 0.13
CA PHE A 400 30.46 9.69 0.12
C PHE A 400 30.53 8.81 1.37
N THR A 401 30.81 7.53 1.19
CA THR A 401 31.18 6.58 2.25
C THR A 401 32.13 5.49 1.73
N SER A 402 32.74 4.73 2.63
CA SER A 402 33.55 3.56 2.27
C SER A 402 33.42 2.42 3.26
N TYR A 403 33.45 1.19 2.75
CA TYR A 403 33.33 -0.03 3.55
C TYR A 403 34.50 -0.98 3.28
N ASN A 404 35.15 -1.46 4.34
CA ASN A 404 36.16 -2.51 4.23
C ASN A 404 35.47 -3.88 4.29
N PHE A 405 35.11 -4.40 3.12
CA PHE A 405 34.36 -5.64 2.98
C PHE A 405 34.81 -6.42 1.74
N GLY A 406 35.76 -7.33 1.94
CA GLY A 406 36.26 -8.23 0.90
C GLY A 406 37.79 -8.31 0.89
N LEU A 407 38.31 -8.98 -0.14
CA LEU A 407 39.73 -9.12 -0.43
C LEU A 407 40.02 -8.67 -1.86
N SER A 408 41.27 -8.33 -2.17
CA SER A 408 41.66 -7.98 -3.55
C SER A 408 41.34 -9.08 -4.58
N SER A 409 41.34 -10.35 -4.16
CA SER A 409 40.98 -11.51 -4.97
C SER A 409 39.48 -11.70 -5.20
N ASP A 410 38.64 -11.00 -4.44
CA ASP A 410 37.20 -11.18 -4.51
C ASP A 410 36.60 -10.47 -5.73
N THR A 411 35.47 -11.00 -6.22
CA THR A 411 34.67 -10.39 -7.26
C THR A 411 33.48 -9.68 -6.61
N PRO A 412 33.40 -8.35 -6.67
CA PRO A 412 32.29 -7.60 -6.09
C PRO A 412 31.02 -7.81 -6.91
N MET A 413 29.89 -7.97 -6.22
CA MET A 413 28.61 -8.36 -6.82
C MET A 413 27.45 -7.72 -6.05
N PRO A 414 27.28 -6.38 -6.11
CA PRO A 414 26.21 -5.71 -5.39
C PRO A 414 24.84 -6.11 -5.95
N ALA A 415 23.87 -6.29 -5.05
CA ALA A 415 22.46 -6.49 -5.37
C ALA A 415 21.64 -6.30 -4.09
N ASP A 416 20.36 -6.04 -4.23
CA ASP A 416 19.39 -6.06 -3.12
C ASP A 416 19.06 -7.52 -2.76
N PHE A 417 19.79 -8.11 -1.80
CA PHE A 417 19.62 -9.51 -1.39
C PHE A 417 18.56 -9.67 -0.28
N ASP A 418 18.28 -8.63 0.49
CA ASP A 418 17.30 -8.66 1.58
C ASP A 418 15.93 -8.04 1.23
N GLY A 419 15.83 -7.36 0.08
CA GLY A 419 14.60 -6.81 -0.47
C GLY A 419 14.20 -5.46 0.14
N ASP A 420 15.12 -4.76 0.81
CA ASP A 420 14.85 -3.47 1.45
C ASP A 420 14.82 -2.29 0.46
N GLY A 421 15.21 -2.55 -0.79
CA GLY A 421 15.25 -1.56 -1.86
C GLY A 421 16.55 -0.77 -1.95
N LYS A 422 17.61 -1.20 -1.25
CA LYS A 422 18.99 -0.75 -1.41
C LYS A 422 19.87 -1.90 -1.86
N ALA A 423 20.96 -1.59 -2.54
CA ALA A 423 21.98 -2.55 -2.89
C ALA A 423 22.79 -2.93 -1.66
N ASP A 424 22.86 -4.22 -1.38
CA ASP A 424 23.75 -4.78 -0.38
C ASP A 424 25.16 -4.91 -0.93
N ILE A 425 26.13 -4.86 -0.02
CA ILE A 425 27.53 -5.07 -0.35
C ILE A 425 27.82 -6.56 -0.30
N ALA A 426 28.15 -7.15 -1.45
CA ALA A 426 28.42 -8.57 -1.56
C ALA A 426 29.65 -8.89 -2.42
N VAL A 427 30.35 -9.95 -2.04
CA VAL A 427 31.50 -10.47 -2.78
C VAL A 427 31.39 -11.98 -3.01
N TRP A 428 31.72 -12.41 -4.22
CA TRP A 428 32.03 -13.81 -4.51
C TRP A 428 33.52 -14.04 -4.29
N ARG A 429 33.87 -15.06 -3.51
CA ARG A 429 35.26 -15.46 -3.27
C ARG A 429 35.61 -16.74 -4.03
N PRO A 430 36.34 -16.65 -5.16
CA PRO A 430 36.66 -17.83 -5.96
C PRO A 430 37.48 -18.88 -5.22
N SER A 431 38.31 -18.47 -4.25
CA SER A 431 39.24 -19.38 -3.55
C SER A 431 38.55 -20.41 -2.66
N ASN A 432 37.31 -20.15 -2.24
CA ASN A 432 36.55 -21.07 -1.39
C ASN A 432 35.12 -21.30 -1.87
N GLY A 433 34.68 -20.62 -2.92
CA GLY A 433 33.36 -20.83 -3.52
C GLY A 433 32.21 -20.30 -2.67
N TYR A 434 32.45 -19.30 -1.81
CA TYR A 434 31.41 -18.70 -0.98
C TYR A 434 31.07 -17.27 -1.40
N TRP A 435 29.80 -16.92 -1.16
CA TRP A 435 29.31 -15.55 -1.14
C TRP A 435 29.40 -14.99 0.27
N TYR A 436 29.86 -13.74 0.38
CA TYR A 436 29.82 -12.97 1.61
C TYR A 436 28.98 -11.73 1.34
N ILE A 437 28.00 -11.48 2.20
CA ILE A 437 27.01 -10.40 2.04
C ILE A 437 26.93 -9.65 3.37
N THR A 438 26.99 -8.32 3.31
CA THR A 438 26.57 -7.42 4.39
C THR A 438 25.30 -6.74 3.92
N ARG A 439 24.20 -6.97 4.63
CA ARG A 439 22.93 -6.35 4.28
C ARG A 439 22.94 -4.88 4.64
N SER A 440 22.27 -4.07 3.86
CA SER A 440 22.14 -2.64 4.08
C SER A 440 21.25 -2.30 5.30
N SER A 441 20.50 -3.29 5.80
CA SER A 441 19.65 -3.24 6.99
C SER A 441 20.32 -3.70 8.31
N ASP A 442 21.57 -4.19 8.27
CA ASP A 442 22.31 -4.75 9.42
C ASP A 442 22.98 -3.73 10.35
#